data_AF-A0A9C9YUS1-F1
#
_entry.id   AF-A0A9C9YUS1-F1
#
_cell.length_a   1.000
_cell.length_b   1.000
_cell.length_c   1.000
_cell.angle_alpha   90.00
_cell.angle_beta   90.00
_cell.angle_gamma   90.00
#
_symmetry.space_group_name_H-M   'P 1'
#
loop_
_entity.id
_entity.type
_entity.pdbx_description
1 polymer ?
#
loop_
_entity_poly.entity_id
_entity_poly.type
_entity_poly.pdbx_seq_one_letter_code
_entity_poly.pdbx_strand_id
1 'polypeptide(L)'
;GNSPPSDGELARLAARRGRIYTAGPEDERPRLSLAGARNKCPMLVRDGRYWLSLGKAPSSHILKFELADYRHLPAYETFTTRLAKAVDLPVVEIHPRRIAGSRFAEIRRYGRVPDDAGGMRRLHQEDFCQALGYGHERKYQEYGGPDFADCYHLAREVYLSRSRIPHSGRVGFRREQGVKT
;
A
#
# COMPACT_ATOMS: atom_id res chain seq x y z
N GLY A 1 -19.94 -0.09 9.65
CA GLY A 1 -19.21 0.39 8.46
C GLY A 1 -20.23 0.61 7.36
N ASN A 2 -20.09 1.66 6.56
CA ASN A 2 -20.96 1.92 5.42
C ASN A 2 -21.09 0.67 4.53
N SER A 3 -22.23 0.54 3.86
CA SER A 3 -22.52 -0.46 2.83
C SER A 3 -21.40 -0.53 1.78
N PRO A 4 -21.21 -1.68 1.10
CA PRO A 4 -20.20 -1.78 0.06
C PRO A 4 -20.64 -0.84 -1.06
N PRO A 5 -19.72 -0.10 -1.70
CA PRO A 5 -20.12 0.72 -2.83
C PRO A 5 -20.71 -0.21 -3.88
N SER A 6 -21.84 0.21 -4.44
CA SER A 6 -22.40 -0.41 -5.63
C SER A 6 -21.36 -0.42 -6.75
N ASP A 7 -21.52 -1.32 -7.72
CA ASP A 7 -20.68 -1.35 -8.91
C ASP A 7 -20.68 -0.01 -9.64
N GLY A 8 -21.81 0.72 -9.61
CA GLY A 8 -21.92 2.07 -10.16
C GLY A 8 -21.06 3.10 -9.42
N GLU A 9 -20.99 3.03 -8.09
CA GLU A 9 -20.12 3.90 -7.28
C GLU A 9 -18.64 3.58 -7.48
N LEU A 10 -18.29 2.28 -7.53
CA LEU A 10 -16.92 1.84 -7.81
C LEU A 10 -16.49 2.20 -9.25
N ALA A 11 -17.41 2.12 -10.21
CA ALA A 11 -17.20 2.59 -11.58
C ALA A 11 -16.94 4.09 -11.64
N ARG A 12 -17.75 4.90 -10.93
CA ARG A 12 -17.55 6.35 -10.82
C ARG A 12 -16.20 6.67 -10.18
N LEU A 13 -15.82 5.93 -9.13
CA LEU A 13 -14.52 6.07 -8.48
C LEU A 13 -13.36 5.83 -9.46
N ALA A 14 -13.44 4.72 -10.20
CA ALA A 14 -12.42 4.34 -11.16
C ALA A 14 -12.33 5.34 -12.32
N ALA A 15 -13.48 5.76 -12.87
CA ALA A 15 -13.56 6.76 -13.93
C ALA A 15 -12.97 8.12 -13.51
N ARG A 16 -13.19 8.51 -12.25
CA ARG A 16 -12.58 9.74 -11.68
C ARG A 16 -11.18 9.52 -11.11
N ARG A 17 -10.57 8.35 -11.33
CA ARG A 17 -9.19 8.02 -10.93
C ARG A 17 -8.92 8.29 -9.44
N GLY A 18 -9.87 7.95 -8.58
CA GLY A 18 -9.74 8.16 -7.13
C GLY A 18 -10.04 9.57 -6.63
N ARG A 19 -10.33 10.55 -7.50
CA ARG A 19 -10.49 11.98 -7.12
C ARG A 19 -11.77 12.31 -6.34
N ILE A 20 -12.79 11.44 -6.35
CA ILE A 20 -14.07 11.70 -5.63
C ILE A 20 -13.82 11.81 -4.13
N TYR A 21 -12.87 11.05 -3.59
CA TYR A 21 -12.57 11.02 -2.16
C TYR A 21 -11.71 12.18 -1.65
N THR A 22 -11.29 13.10 -2.53
CA THR A 22 -10.65 14.36 -2.14
C THR A 22 -11.60 15.55 -2.18
N ALA A 23 -12.85 15.36 -2.65
CA ALA A 23 -13.82 16.44 -2.87
C ALA A 23 -15.14 16.14 -2.13
N GLY A 24 -15.17 16.42 -0.83
CA GLY A 24 -16.34 16.32 0.06
C GLY A 24 -16.08 17.02 1.41
N PRO A 25 -17.00 17.06 2.38
CA PRO A 25 -16.72 17.50 3.75
C PRO A 25 -15.56 16.69 4.38
N GLU A 26 -14.71 17.27 5.23
CA GLU A 26 -13.50 16.60 5.75
C GLU A 26 -13.77 15.30 6.52
N ASP A 27 -14.91 15.26 7.21
CA ASP A 27 -15.44 14.14 7.99
C ASP A 27 -15.97 12.97 7.14
N GLU A 28 -16.34 13.25 5.88
CA GLU A 28 -16.78 12.25 4.89
C GLU A 28 -15.64 11.80 3.95
N ARG A 29 -14.48 12.47 3.99
CA ARG A 29 -13.30 12.05 3.22
C ARG A 29 -12.64 10.83 3.88
N PRO A 30 -12.28 9.79 3.11
CA PRO A 30 -11.31 8.80 3.56
C PRO A 30 -10.03 9.51 4.01
N ARG A 31 -9.49 9.20 5.20
CA ARG A 31 -8.17 9.72 5.59
C ARG A 31 -7.11 9.11 4.67
N LEU A 32 -6.73 9.86 3.64
CA LEU A 32 -5.67 9.51 2.68
C LEU A 32 -4.29 9.68 3.32
N SER A 33 -3.99 8.92 4.37
CA SER A 33 -2.67 8.93 5.05
C SER A 33 -1.60 8.14 4.28
N LEU A 34 -1.65 8.16 2.95
CA LEU A 34 -0.75 7.43 2.08
C LEU A 34 0.19 8.39 1.34
N ALA A 35 1.50 8.28 1.62
CA ALA A 35 2.53 9.05 0.94
C ALA A 35 2.65 8.71 -0.55
N GLY A 36 3.00 9.69 -1.39
CA GLY A 36 3.27 9.55 -2.82
C GLY A 36 2.29 10.31 -3.73
N ALA A 37 2.79 10.86 -4.83
CA ALA A 37 2.11 11.81 -5.71
C ALA A 37 0.93 11.27 -6.55
N ARG A 38 0.75 9.93 -6.62
CA ARG A 38 -0.35 9.31 -7.37
C ARG A 38 -1.61 9.18 -6.52
N ASN A 39 -2.75 9.51 -7.14
CA ASN A 39 -4.07 9.23 -6.58
C ASN A 39 -4.23 7.75 -6.25
N LYS A 40 -4.62 7.48 -5.01
CA LYS A 40 -4.84 6.13 -4.51
C LYS A 40 -5.97 6.13 -3.50
N CYS A 41 -6.73 5.05 -3.47
CA CYS A 41 -7.87 4.92 -2.58
C CYS A 41 -7.65 3.76 -1.60
N PRO A 42 -7.57 4.03 -0.28
CA PRO A 42 -7.53 2.97 0.72
C PRO A 42 -8.91 2.29 0.79
N MET A 43 -8.92 0.96 0.64
CA MET A 43 -10.15 0.16 0.68
C MET A 43 -9.96 -1.02 1.63
N LEU A 44 -11.05 -1.44 2.27
CA LEU A 44 -11.15 -2.78 2.82
C LEU A 44 -11.72 -3.69 1.72
N VAL A 45 -11.04 -4.80 1.44
CA VAL A 45 -11.55 -5.85 0.56
C VAL A 45 -11.77 -7.09 1.41
N ARG A 46 -13.00 -7.62 1.38
CA ARG A 46 -13.44 -8.81 2.12
C ARG A 46 -14.44 -9.58 1.26
N ASP A 47 -14.21 -10.88 1.10
CA ASP A 47 -15.07 -11.78 0.31
C ASP A 47 -15.31 -11.27 -1.13
N GLY A 48 -14.25 -10.73 -1.75
CA GLY A 48 -14.31 -10.14 -3.10
C GLY A 48 -15.04 -8.80 -3.21
N ARG A 49 -15.60 -8.29 -2.10
CA ARG A 49 -16.32 -7.01 -2.06
C ARG A 49 -15.44 -5.90 -1.53
N TYR A 50 -15.63 -4.71 -2.11
CA TYR A 50 -14.94 -3.50 -1.71
C TYR A 50 -15.74 -2.79 -0.62
N TRP A 51 -15.04 -2.12 0.29
CA TRP A 51 -15.63 -1.33 1.36
C TRP A 51 -14.78 -0.07 1.55
N LEU A 52 -15.43 1.08 1.56
CA LEU A 52 -14.71 2.34 1.76
C LEU A 52 -14.29 2.47 3.23
N SER A 53 -13.00 2.64 3.47
CA SER A 53 -12.47 2.86 4.81
C SER A 53 -12.60 4.33 5.20
N LEU A 54 -13.71 4.69 5.87
CA LEU A 54 -13.95 6.02 6.41
C LEU A 54 -13.40 6.18 7.84
N GLY A 55 -12.99 7.41 8.20
CA GLY A 55 -12.52 7.74 9.55
C GLY A 55 -11.33 6.89 10.02
N LYS A 56 -11.53 6.15 11.12
CA LYS A 56 -10.53 5.24 11.73
C LYS A 56 -10.65 3.79 11.25
N ALA A 57 -11.60 3.47 10.36
CA ALA A 57 -11.77 2.12 9.87
C ALA A 57 -10.52 1.62 9.12
N PRO A 58 -10.03 0.41 9.40
CA PRO A 58 -8.83 -0.09 8.73
C PRO A 58 -9.11 -0.36 7.25
N SER A 59 -8.12 -0.05 6.41
CA SER A 59 -8.03 -0.54 5.02
C SER A 59 -7.12 -1.75 4.95
N SER A 60 -7.42 -2.70 4.06
CA SER A 60 -6.56 -3.85 3.76
C SER A 60 -5.85 -3.70 2.41
N HIS A 61 -6.37 -2.87 1.51
CA HIS A 61 -5.88 -2.68 0.16
C HIS A 61 -5.72 -1.20 -0.20
N ILE A 62 -4.97 -0.96 -1.26
CA ILE A 62 -4.84 0.32 -1.94
C ILE A 62 -5.22 0.10 -3.39
N LEU A 63 -6.18 0.89 -3.88
CA LEU A 63 -6.50 0.95 -5.30
C LEU A 63 -5.66 2.05 -5.94
N LYS A 64 -4.96 1.72 -7.02
CA LYS A 64 -4.22 2.68 -7.85
C LYS A 64 -4.82 2.74 -9.25
N PHE A 65 -5.23 3.93 -9.67
CA PHE A 65 -5.95 4.16 -10.92
C PHE A 65 -5.04 4.69 -12.02
N GLU A 66 -5.46 4.59 -13.28
CA GLU A 66 -4.74 5.23 -14.40
C GLU A 66 -4.53 6.73 -14.17
N LEU A 67 -3.43 7.26 -14.70
CA LEU A 67 -3.21 8.70 -14.81
C LEU A 67 -3.68 9.19 -16.19
N ALA A 68 -3.90 10.50 -16.33
CA ALA A 68 -4.32 11.09 -17.61
C ALA A 68 -3.35 10.76 -18.73
N ASP A 69 -2.07 10.96 -18.45
CA ASP A 69 -1.02 10.91 -19.45
C ASP A 69 -0.37 9.51 -19.54
N TYR A 70 -0.72 8.60 -18.62
CA TYR A 70 -0.14 7.25 -18.53
C TYR A 70 -1.23 6.17 -18.54
N ARG A 71 -1.66 5.82 -19.76
CA ARG A 71 -2.55 4.67 -20.00
C ARG A 71 -1.82 3.37 -19.65
N HIS A 72 -2.55 2.36 -19.18
CA HIS A 72 -2.03 1.04 -18.79
C HIS A 72 -1.11 1.00 -17.57
N LEU A 73 -0.92 2.11 -16.85
CA LEU A 73 -0.07 2.15 -15.64
C LEU A 73 -0.40 1.05 -14.60
N PRO A 74 -1.67 0.70 -14.30
CA PRO A 74 -1.99 -0.46 -13.46
C PRO A 74 -1.47 -1.79 -13.99
N ALA A 75 -1.49 -1.99 -15.31
CA ALA A 75 -0.97 -3.20 -15.94
C ALA A 75 0.55 -3.26 -15.82
N TYR A 76 1.25 -2.14 -16.07
CA TYR A 76 2.70 -2.06 -15.90
C TYR A 76 3.13 -2.33 -14.46
N GLU A 77 2.49 -1.70 -13.46
CA GLU A 77 2.79 -1.97 -12.05
C GLU A 77 2.57 -3.45 -11.69
N THR A 78 1.47 -4.04 -12.17
CA THR A 78 1.18 -5.46 -11.95
C THR A 78 2.25 -6.35 -12.59
N PHE A 79 2.61 -6.07 -13.85
CA PHE A 79 3.60 -6.83 -14.61
C PHE A 79 4.97 -6.78 -13.92
N THR A 80 5.50 -5.60 -13.63
CA THR A 80 6.81 -5.44 -12.99
C THR A 80 6.85 -6.08 -11.61
N THR A 81 5.76 -5.99 -10.83
CA THR A 81 5.67 -6.64 -9.52
C THR A 81 5.68 -8.17 -9.65
N ARG A 82 4.97 -8.72 -10.64
CA ARG A 82 4.98 -10.18 -10.91
C ARG A 82 6.31 -10.66 -11.44
N LEU A 83 7.00 -9.85 -12.24
CA LEU A 83 8.37 -10.14 -12.70
C LEU A 83 9.34 -10.18 -11.51
N ALA A 84 9.28 -9.20 -10.61
CA ALA A 84 10.06 -9.19 -9.39
C ALA A 84 9.78 -10.43 -8.51
N LYS A 85 8.50 -10.86 -8.41
CA LYS A 85 8.15 -12.12 -7.75
C LYS A 85 8.78 -13.35 -8.42
N ALA A 86 8.82 -13.38 -9.75
CA ALA A 86 9.37 -14.50 -10.51
C ALA A 86 10.90 -14.66 -10.35
N VAL A 87 11.59 -13.60 -9.88
CA VAL A 87 13.01 -13.63 -9.49
C VAL A 87 13.19 -13.62 -7.96
N ASP A 88 12.20 -14.12 -7.23
CA ASP A 88 12.20 -14.32 -5.76
C ASP A 88 12.36 -13.06 -4.90
N LEU A 89 12.08 -11.86 -5.45
CA LEU A 89 12.04 -10.65 -4.64
C LEU A 89 10.76 -10.60 -3.78
N PRO A 90 10.86 -10.15 -2.51
CA PRO A 90 9.68 -9.97 -1.67
C PRO A 90 8.83 -8.83 -2.22
N VAL A 91 7.63 -9.15 -2.68
CA VAL A 91 6.69 -8.18 -3.25
C VAL A 91 5.31 -8.25 -2.60
N VAL A 92 4.55 -7.17 -2.78
CA VAL A 92 3.14 -7.13 -2.40
C VAL A 92 2.28 -7.97 -3.35
N GLU A 93 1.17 -8.49 -2.83
CA GLU A 93 0.11 -9.07 -3.65
C GLU A 93 -0.58 -7.96 -4.46
N ILE A 94 -0.67 -8.14 -5.77
CA ILE A 94 -1.22 -7.17 -6.71
C ILE A 94 -2.06 -7.85 -7.79
N HIS A 95 -3.25 -7.30 -8.02
CA HIS A 95 -4.18 -7.77 -9.05
C HIS A 95 -4.59 -6.64 -10.00
N PRO A 96 -4.55 -6.87 -11.32
CA PRO A 96 -5.15 -5.95 -12.27
C PRO A 96 -6.67 -6.16 -12.23
N ARG A 97 -7.42 -5.06 -12.13
CA ARG A 97 -8.88 -5.05 -12.10
C ARG A 97 -9.43 -4.11 -13.16
N ARG A 98 -10.67 -4.37 -13.57
CA ARG A 98 -11.41 -3.54 -14.51
C ARG A 98 -12.87 -3.45 -14.08
N ILE A 99 -13.42 -2.24 -14.15
CA ILE A 99 -14.85 -1.99 -13.93
C ILE A 99 -15.31 -0.88 -14.89
N ALA A 100 -16.45 -1.08 -15.57
CA ALA A 100 -17.01 -0.11 -16.51
C ALA A 100 -15.97 0.53 -17.47
N GLY A 101 -15.09 -0.30 -18.04
CA GLY A 101 -14.01 0.14 -18.94
C GLY A 101 -12.78 0.77 -18.27
N SER A 102 -12.85 1.14 -16.98
CA SER A 102 -11.74 1.72 -16.23
C SER A 102 -10.84 0.65 -15.61
N ARG A 103 -9.52 0.83 -15.70
CA ARG A 103 -8.50 -0.09 -15.13
C ARG A 103 -7.92 0.45 -13.82
N PHE A 104 -7.65 -0.45 -12.88
CA PHE A 104 -6.95 -0.13 -11.65
C PHE A 104 -6.16 -1.33 -11.12
N ALA A 105 -5.17 -1.07 -10.28
CA ALA A 105 -4.42 -2.09 -9.57
C ALA A 105 -4.96 -2.17 -8.13
N GLU A 106 -5.37 -3.36 -7.72
CA GLU A 106 -5.72 -3.71 -6.36
C GLU A 106 -4.46 -4.24 -5.67
N ILE A 107 -3.96 -3.52 -4.66
CA ILE A 107 -2.69 -3.83 -3.99
C ILE A 107 -2.95 -4.12 -2.53
N ARG A 108 -2.58 -5.30 -2.05
CA ARG A 108 -2.66 -5.64 -0.63
C ARG A 108 -1.63 -4.85 0.17
N ARG A 109 -2.06 -4.27 1.30
CA ARG A 109 -1.18 -3.50 2.18
C ARG A 109 -0.29 -4.43 3.00
N TYR A 110 1.02 -4.24 2.91
CA TYR A 110 2.00 -4.96 3.73
C TYR A 110 2.12 -4.43 5.17
N GLY A 111 1.63 -3.21 5.44
CA GLY A 111 1.56 -2.64 6.80
C GLY A 111 0.30 -3.00 7.58
N ARG A 112 -0.37 -4.09 7.20
CA ARG A 112 -1.63 -4.55 7.79
C ARG A 112 -1.58 -6.07 7.92
N VAL A 113 -1.90 -6.58 9.10
CA VAL A 113 -1.99 -8.01 9.38
C VAL A 113 -3.35 -8.34 9.97
N PRO A 114 -3.92 -9.52 9.70
CA PRO A 114 -5.13 -9.97 10.41
C PRO A 114 -4.92 -9.93 11.92
N ASP A 115 -5.96 -9.57 12.66
CA ASP A 115 -6.02 -9.79 14.10
C ASP A 115 -6.92 -11.00 14.42
N ASP A 116 -6.86 -11.47 15.68
CA ASP A 116 -7.58 -12.67 16.12
C ASP A 116 -9.11 -12.47 16.12
N ALA A 117 -9.58 -11.23 16.05
CA ALA A 117 -11.00 -10.86 15.99
C ALA A 117 -11.52 -10.73 14.54
N GLY A 118 -10.73 -11.12 13.53
CA GLY A 118 -11.11 -11.02 12.12
C GLY A 118 -11.04 -9.60 11.54
N GLY A 119 -10.42 -8.68 12.26
CA GLY A 119 -10.07 -7.34 11.83
C GLY A 119 -8.67 -7.25 11.23
N MET A 120 -8.16 -6.01 11.10
CA MET A 120 -6.81 -5.74 10.58
C MET A 120 -6.05 -4.84 11.55
N ARG A 121 -4.95 -5.36 12.10
CA ARG A 121 -4.01 -4.61 12.93
C ARG A 121 -3.00 -3.86 12.08
N ARG A 122 -2.73 -2.60 12.46
CA ARG A 122 -1.71 -1.76 11.84
C ARG A 122 -0.33 -2.15 12.32
N LEU A 123 0.60 -2.32 11.38
CA LEU A 123 2.02 -2.34 11.67
C LEU A 123 2.57 -0.93 11.50
N HIS A 124 3.40 -0.48 12.46
CA HIS A 124 4.13 0.77 12.31
C HIS A 124 5.17 0.63 11.19
N GLN A 125 5.22 1.63 10.32
CA GLN A 125 6.07 1.67 9.14
C GLN A 125 6.46 3.11 8.88
N GLU A 126 7.73 3.28 8.54
CA GLU A 126 8.33 4.54 8.11
C GLU A 126 8.98 4.29 6.74
N ASP A 127 8.99 5.32 5.89
CA ASP A 127 9.87 5.33 4.72
C ASP A 127 11.28 5.83 5.11
N PHE A 128 12.24 5.72 4.20
CA PHE A 128 13.62 6.12 4.46
C PHE A 128 13.75 7.61 4.79
N CYS A 129 12.95 8.48 4.18
CA CYS A 129 13.02 9.91 4.48
C CYS A 129 12.61 10.15 5.95
N GLN A 130 11.51 9.57 6.39
CA GLN A 130 11.05 9.66 7.78
C GLN A 130 12.07 9.09 8.76
N ALA A 131 12.57 7.87 8.49
CA ALA A 131 13.50 7.19 9.39
C ALA A 131 14.86 7.90 9.49
N LEU A 132 15.27 8.63 8.45
CA LEU A 132 16.49 9.42 8.40
C LEU A 132 16.27 10.91 8.75
N GLY A 133 15.05 11.33 9.08
CA GLY A 133 14.73 12.71 9.46
C GLY A 133 14.64 13.72 8.31
N TYR A 134 14.52 13.26 7.07
CA TYR A 134 14.26 14.12 5.90
C TYR A 134 12.77 14.44 5.75
N GLY A 135 12.48 15.70 5.39
CA GLY A 135 11.15 16.11 4.98
C GLY A 135 10.82 15.62 3.57
N HIS A 136 9.53 15.62 3.23
CA HIS A 136 8.99 15.11 1.97
C HIS A 136 9.57 15.80 0.72
N GLU A 137 10.02 17.04 0.84
CA GLU A 137 10.65 17.86 -0.19
C GLU A 137 12.04 17.34 -0.59
N ARG A 138 12.73 16.63 0.32
CA ARG A 138 14.04 16.01 0.10
C ARG A 138 13.94 14.51 -0.14
N LYS A 139 12.91 14.08 -0.87
CA LYS A 139 12.75 12.67 -1.24
C LYS A 139 13.81 12.20 -2.24
N TYR A 140 14.21 13.06 -3.16
CA TYR A 140 15.15 12.72 -4.23
C TYR A 140 16.55 13.18 -3.87
N GLN A 141 17.55 12.35 -4.17
CA GLN A 141 18.97 12.65 -3.93
C GLN A 141 19.41 13.94 -4.63
N GLU A 142 18.87 14.22 -5.84
CA GLU A 142 19.15 15.46 -6.58
C GLU A 142 18.76 16.74 -5.82
N TYR A 143 17.83 16.64 -4.86
CA TYR A 143 17.39 17.74 -4.01
C TYR A 143 17.96 17.63 -2.58
N GLY A 144 19.08 16.93 -2.41
CA GLY A 144 19.74 16.74 -1.11
C GLY A 144 19.00 15.75 -0.19
N GLY A 145 18.23 14.83 -0.78
CA GLY A 145 17.64 13.70 -0.07
C GLY A 145 18.63 12.56 0.20
N PRO A 146 18.17 11.49 0.89
CA PRO A 146 19.02 10.36 1.20
C PRO A 146 19.46 9.63 -0.07
N ASP A 147 20.73 9.23 -0.11
CA ASP A 147 21.24 8.40 -1.19
C ASP A 147 21.09 6.90 -0.89
N PHE A 148 21.60 6.06 -1.79
CA PHE A 148 21.56 4.62 -1.61
C PHE A 148 22.39 4.14 -0.41
N ALA A 149 23.55 4.74 -0.16
CA ALA A 149 24.42 4.38 0.95
C ALA A 149 23.74 4.69 2.29
N ASP A 150 23.12 5.86 2.43
CA ASP A 150 22.34 6.24 3.61
C ASP A 150 21.25 5.20 3.93
N CYS A 151 20.47 4.83 2.90
CA CYS A 151 19.41 3.84 3.03
C CYS A 151 19.95 2.46 3.40
N TYR A 152 21.07 2.04 2.81
CA TYR A 152 21.73 0.77 3.10
C TYR A 152 22.28 0.71 4.54
N HIS A 153 22.93 1.78 5.00
CA HIS A 153 23.48 1.87 6.35
C HIS A 153 22.38 1.75 7.40
N LEU A 154 21.28 2.48 7.23
CA LEU A 154 20.11 2.39 8.11
C LEU A 154 19.51 0.98 8.11
N ALA A 155 19.30 0.38 6.94
CA ALA A 155 18.74 -0.97 6.85
C ALA A 155 19.63 -2.01 7.55
N ARG A 156 20.95 -1.90 7.39
CA ARG A 156 21.94 -2.76 8.05
C ARG A 156 21.94 -2.55 9.56
N GLU A 157 21.87 -1.31 10.04
CA GLU A 157 21.80 -1.00 11.47
C GLU A 157 20.56 -1.60 12.12
N VAL A 158 19.38 -1.41 11.51
CA VAL A 158 18.11 -1.97 12.01
C VAL A 158 18.13 -3.50 12.01
N TYR A 159 18.73 -4.13 10.99
CA TYR A 159 18.86 -5.58 10.94
C TYR A 159 19.78 -6.12 12.06
N LEU A 160 20.92 -5.46 12.28
CA LEU A 160 21.91 -5.88 13.28
C LEU A 160 21.46 -5.61 14.72
N SER A 161 20.72 -4.52 14.97
CA SER A 161 20.17 -4.21 16.30
C SER A 161 19.09 -5.21 16.72
N ARG A 162 18.24 -5.66 15.78
CA ARG A 162 17.21 -6.69 16.04
C ARG A 162 17.77 -8.08 16.31
N SER A 163 18.99 -8.37 15.84
CA SER A 163 19.67 -9.64 16.09
C SER A 163 20.26 -9.73 17.51
N ARG A 164 20.21 -8.64 18.30
CA ARG A 164 20.72 -8.55 19.68
C ARG A 164 19.63 -8.60 20.76
N ILE A 165 18.35 -8.79 20.40
CA ILE A 165 17.22 -8.82 21.35
C ILE A 165 16.67 -10.27 21.48
N PRO A 166 16.58 -10.85 22.70
CA PRO A 166 16.06 -12.20 22.93
C PRO A 166 14.64 -12.43 22.40
N HIS A 167 14.34 -13.70 22.11
CA HIS A 167 13.24 -14.21 21.28
C HIS A 167 11.77 -13.95 21.73
N SER A 168 11.49 -13.16 22.76
CA SER A 168 10.18 -13.21 23.45
C SER A 168 9.10 -12.19 23.02
N GLY A 169 9.24 -11.45 21.91
CA GLY A 169 8.29 -10.36 21.60
C GLY A 169 8.09 -9.98 20.13
N ARG A 170 8.17 -10.92 19.17
CA ARG A 170 8.10 -10.55 17.74
C ARG A 170 6.68 -10.25 17.25
N VAL A 171 6.52 -9.05 16.69
CA VAL A 171 5.77 -8.84 15.43
C VAL A 171 6.67 -9.34 14.30
N GLY A 172 6.39 -10.54 13.79
CA GLY A 172 7.23 -11.24 12.82
C GLY A 172 7.01 -10.78 11.38
N PHE A 173 8.11 -10.62 10.64
CA PHE A 173 8.12 -10.80 9.18
C PHE A 173 8.17 -12.31 8.95
N ARG A 174 7.04 -12.91 8.56
CA ARG A 174 6.95 -14.35 8.29
C ARG A 174 7.64 -14.63 6.95
N ARG A 175 8.81 -15.29 6.97
CA ARG A 175 9.26 -16.12 5.84
C ARG A 175 8.50 -17.44 5.97
N GLU A 176 7.55 -17.69 5.08
CA GLU A 176 7.08 -19.06 4.86
C GLU A 176 8.15 -19.76 4.01
N GLN A 177 9.06 -20.47 4.67
CA GLN A 177 9.74 -21.59 4.04
C GLN A 177 8.90 -22.83 4.35
N GLY A 178 8.46 -23.52 3.29
CA GLY A 178 7.81 -24.81 3.44
C GLY A 178 6.96 -25.21 2.24
N VAL A 179 7.60 -25.63 1.15
CA VAL A 179 7.18 -26.85 0.43
C VAL A 179 8.45 -27.60 0.06
N LYS A 180 8.79 -28.60 0.87
CA LYS A 180 9.52 -29.78 0.39
C LYS A 180 8.48 -30.90 0.31
N THR A 181 8.55 -31.62 -0.82
CA THR A 181 7.74 -32.74 -1.33
C THR A 181 6.28 -32.42 -1.62
#